data_AF-A0A2P8DMR4-F1
#
_entry.id   AF-A0A2P8DMR4-F1
#
_cell.length_a   1.000
_cell.length_b   1.000
_cell.length_c   1.000
_cell.angle_alpha   90.00
_cell.angle_beta   90.00
_cell.angle_gamma   90.00
#
_symmetry.space_group_name_H-M   'P 1'
#
loop_
_entity.id
_entity.type
_entity.pdbx_description
1 polymer ?
#
loop_
_entity_poly.entity_id
_entity_poly.type
_entity_poly.pdbx_seq_one_letter_code
_entity_poly.pdbx_strand_id
1 'polypeptide(L)'
;MAENPWAWQDGRNPYTWTPFQVLDLPPDTAGRAAIDAHVRKRRGRVARAPERYPVFGRIPTVADVNEAAEQIRDPEARLLAELRTHRPERADAAERVAVPAPPEIPAPEPVVRADALYRLVPPPAPRHFERLWPHGG
;
A
#
# COMPACT_ATOMS: atom_id res chain seq x y z
N MET A 1 -3.33 -23.70 11.32
CA MET A 1 -2.82 -22.86 10.23
C MET A 1 -3.06 -21.42 10.61
N ALA A 2 -2.04 -20.57 10.68
CA ALA A 2 -2.21 -19.16 11.04
C ALA A 2 -2.93 -18.45 9.89
N GLU A 3 -4.15 -17.98 10.16
CA GLU A 3 -4.97 -17.24 9.22
C GLU A 3 -4.23 -15.95 8.86
N ASN A 4 -3.96 -15.72 7.58
CA ASN A 4 -3.22 -14.55 7.12
C ASN A 4 -4.07 -13.29 7.40
N PRO A 5 -3.71 -12.45 8.39
CA PRO A 5 -4.49 -11.25 8.70
C PRO A 5 -4.42 -10.20 7.57
N TRP A 6 -3.47 -10.36 6.65
CA TRP A 6 -3.24 -9.51 5.47
C TRP A 6 -3.98 -10.00 4.23
N ALA A 7 -4.76 -11.08 4.33
CA ALA A 7 -5.57 -11.55 3.21
C ALA A 7 -6.79 -10.64 2.99
N TRP A 8 -7.16 -10.46 1.73
CA TRP A 8 -8.42 -9.84 1.34
C TRP A 8 -9.58 -10.67 1.93
N GLN A 9 -10.42 -10.02 2.75
CA GLN A 9 -11.58 -10.64 3.40
C GLN A 9 -12.84 -10.14 2.69
N ASP A 10 -13.73 -11.04 2.27
CA ASP A 10 -14.99 -10.71 1.58
C ASP A 10 -14.86 -9.70 0.43
N GLY A 11 -13.76 -9.78 -0.33
CA GLY A 11 -13.50 -8.89 -1.47
C GLY A 11 -13.11 -7.46 -1.09
N ARG A 12 -12.76 -7.19 0.18
CA ARG A 12 -12.37 -5.86 0.67
C ARG A 12 -10.94 -5.88 1.24
N ASN A 13 -10.18 -4.81 0.96
CA ASN A 13 -8.86 -4.60 1.55
C ASN A 13 -9.01 -4.23 3.04
N PRO A 14 -8.39 -4.99 3.98
CA PRO A 14 -8.52 -4.76 5.42
C PRO A 14 -7.76 -3.52 5.94
N TYR A 15 -6.90 -2.87 5.15
CA TYR A 15 -6.01 -1.81 5.63
C TYR A 15 -6.36 -0.38 5.22
N THR A 16 -7.30 -0.20 4.30
CA THR A 16 -7.66 1.15 3.83
C THR A 16 -9.11 1.44 4.12
N TRP A 17 -9.35 2.46 4.94
CA TRP A 17 -10.65 3.08 5.16
C TRP A 17 -11.11 3.77 3.88
N THR A 18 -11.92 3.09 3.06
CA THR A 18 -12.41 3.65 1.79
C THR A 18 -13.85 4.15 1.90
N PRO A 19 -14.26 5.14 1.09
CA PRO A 19 -15.64 5.60 1.04
C PRO A 19 -16.67 4.50 0.82
N PHE A 20 -16.36 3.52 -0.03
CA PHE A 20 -17.22 2.35 -0.26
C PHE A 20 -17.47 1.55 1.03
N GLN A 21 -16.45 1.38 1.87
CA GLN A 21 -16.60 0.63 3.12
C GLN A 21 -17.36 1.44 4.19
N VAL A 22 -17.06 2.74 4.31
CA VAL A 22 -17.76 3.63 5.25
C VAL A 22 -19.25 3.71 4.93
N LEU A 23 -19.57 3.83 3.65
CA LEU A 23 -20.94 3.85 3.15
C LEU A 23 -21.59 2.47 3.11
N ASP A 24 -20.79 1.40 3.29
CA ASP A 24 -21.19 0.02 3.05
C ASP A 24 -21.81 -0.17 1.65
N LEU A 25 -21.25 0.53 0.66
CA LEU A 25 -21.70 0.59 -0.71
C LEU A 25 -21.05 -0.54 -1.52
N PRO A 26 -21.82 -1.39 -2.22
CA PRO A 26 -21.28 -2.33 -3.19
C PRO A 26 -20.55 -1.59 -4.33
N PRO A 27 -19.40 -2.09 -4.82
CA PRO A 27 -18.65 -1.44 -5.90
C PRO A 27 -19.48 -1.32 -7.19
N ASP A 28 -20.33 -2.30 -7.47
CA ASP A 28 -21.18 -2.34 -8.67
C ASP A 28 -22.38 -1.36 -8.61
N THR A 29 -22.50 -0.59 -7.53
CA THR A 29 -23.61 0.36 -7.39
C THR A 29 -23.41 1.54 -8.33
N ALA A 30 -24.10 1.46 -9.47
CA ALA A 30 -24.19 2.53 -10.44
C ALA A 30 -25.44 3.39 -10.23
N GLY A 31 -25.34 4.67 -10.61
CA GLY A 31 -26.46 5.61 -10.61
C GLY A 31 -26.56 6.47 -9.35
N ARG A 32 -26.67 7.79 -9.57
CA ARG A 32 -26.67 8.81 -8.52
C ARG A 32 -27.79 8.61 -7.48
N ALA A 33 -28.99 8.27 -7.95
CA ALA A 33 -30.15 8.07 -7.07
C ALA A 33 -29.98 6.85 -6.13
N ALA A 34 -29.40 5.76 -6.64
CA ALA A 34 -29.13 4.56 -5.83
C ALA A 34 -28.10 4.86 -4.74
N ILE A 35 -27.04 5.59 -5.09
CA ILE A 35 -26.00 6.03 -4.15
C ILE A 35 -26.60 6.94 -3.08
N ASP A 36 -27.35 7.98 -3.48
CA ASP A 36 -27.97 8.92 -2.54
C ASP A 36 -28.95 8.21 -1.56
N ALA A 37 -29.71 7.23 -2.05
CA ALA A 37 -30.58 6.41 -1.21
C ALA A 37 -29.77 5.59 -0.18
N HIS A 38 -28.65 5.01 -0.60
CA HIS A 38 -27.78 4.22 0.26
C HIS A 38 -27.10 5.08 1.32
N VAL A 39 -26.56 6.23 0.93
CA VAL A 39 -25.97 7.24 1.84
C VAL A 39 -26.99 7.66 2.89
N ARG A 40 -28.23 7.98 2.48
CA ARG A 40 -29.29 8.38 3.42
C ARG A 40 -29.59 7.28 4.43
N LYS A 41 -29.69 6.02 3.97
CA LYS A 41 -29.93 4.86 4.82
C LYS A 41 -28.77 4.63 5.80
N ARG A 42 -27.53 4.68 5.31
CA ARG A 42 -26.32 4.50 6.13
C ARG A 42 -26.21 5.57 7.20
N ARG A 43 -26.39 6.84 6.82
CA ARG A 43 -26.40 7.98 7.75
C ARG A 43 -27.43 7.80 8.86
N GLY A 44 -28.65 7.37 8.51
CA GLY A 44 -29.70 7.10 9.50
C GLY A 44 -29.40 5.92 10.43
N ARG A 45 -28.63 4.92 9.98
CA ARG A 45 -28.18 3.80 10.83
C ARG A 45 -27.09 4.24 11.80
N VAL A 46 -26.07 4.91 11.28
CA VAL A 46 -24.94 5.41 12.08
C VAL A 46 -25.41 6.44 13.12
N ALA A 47 -26.33 7.34 12.76
CA ALA A 47 -26.87 8.32 13.70
C ALA A 47 -27.66 7.69 14.87
N ARG A 48 -28.30 6.52 14.65
CA ARG A 48 -29.13 5.86 15.66
C ARG A 48 -28.35 4.90 16.56
N ALA A 49 -27.42 4.16 15.98
CA ALA A 49 -26.68 3.11 16.68
C ALA A 49 -25.31 2.89 16.02
N PRO A 50 -24.35 3.81 16.21
CA PRO A 50 -23.06 3.75 15.52
C PRO A 50 -22.25 2.49 15.91
N GLU A 51 -22.32 2.07 17.17
CA GLU A 51 -21.61 0.91 17.71
C GLU A 51 -22.00 -0.43 17.03
N ARG A 52 -23.16 -0.49 16.38
CA ARG A 52 -23.62 -1.70 15.68
C ARG A 52 -22.96 -1.91 14.31
N TYR A 53 -22.28 -0.89 13.80
CA TYR A 53 -21.75 -0.91 12.43
C TYR A 53 -20.26 -0.54 12.38
N PRO A 54 -19.39 -1.21 13.16
CA PRO A 54 -17.97 -0.95 13.09
C PRO A 54 -17.42 -1.33 11.70
N VAL A 55 -16.53 -0.52 11.19
CA VAL A 55 -15.77 -0.77 9.95
C VAL A 55 -14.33 -1.01 10.38
N PHE A 56 -13.85 -2.25 10.25
CA PHE A 56 -12.51 -2.68 10.70
C PHE A 56 -12.16 -2.25 12.13
N GLY A 57 -13.10 -2.46 13.06
CA GLY A 57 -12.90 -2.14 14.48
C GLY A 57 -12.99 -0.66 14.83
N ARG A 58 -13.25 0.22 13.85
CA ARG A 58 -13.51 1.65 14.08
C ARG A 58 -15.00 1.93 13.93
N ILE A 59 -15.55 2.77 14.79
CA ILE A 59 -16.96 3.15 14.76
C ILE A 59 -17.10 4.39 13.87
N PRO A 60 -17.75 4.29 12.69
CA PRO A 60 -17.94 5.44 11.82
C PRO A 60 -18.91 6.44 12.45
N THR A 61 -18.63 7.72 12.27
CA THR A 61 -19.48 8.85 12.66
C THR A 61 -20.33 9.33 11.50
N VAL A 62 -21.31 10.20 11.78
CA VAL A 62 -22.08 10.87 10.73
C VAL A 62 -21.20 11.77 9.86
N ALA A 63 -20.15 12.37 10.44
CA ALA A 63 -19.19 13.17 9.70
C ALA A 63 -18.44 12.32 8.66
N ASP A 64 -17.96 11.13 9.07
CA ASP A 64 -17.28 10.20 8.16
C ASP A 64 -18.19 9.76 7.01
N VAL A 65 -19.48 9.52 7.29
CA VAL A 65 -20.47 9.18 6.25
C VAL A 65 -20.69 10.32 5.27
N ASN A 66 -20.73 11.57 5.74
CA ASN A 66 -20.88 12.73 4.87
C ASN A 66 -19.63 12.95 4.01
N GLU A 67 -18.44 12.85 4.61
CA GLU A 67 -17.17 12.96 3.90
C GLU A 67 -17.05 11.88 2.81
N ALA A 68 -17.35 10.63 3.15
CA ALA A 68 -17.36 9.53 2.20
C ALA A 68 -18.39 9.75 1.07
N ALA A 69 -19.55 10.34 1.38
CA ALA A 69 -20.55 10.67 0.37
C ALA A 69 -20.06 11.73 -0.62
N GLU A 70 -19.32 12.74 -0.15
CA GLU A 70 -18.71 13.75 -1.03
C GLU A 70 -17.62 13.13 -1.91
N GLN A 71 -16.76 12.26 -1.33
CA GLN A 71 -15.73 11.54 -2.10
C GLN A 71 -16.31 10.63 -3.20
N ILE A 72 -17.47 10.00 -2.99
CA ILE A 72 -18.12 9.17 -4.02
C ILE A 72 -18.80 10.01 -5.12
N ARG A 73 -19.17 11.26 -4.83
CA ARG A 73 -19.79 12.16 -5.81
C ARG A 73 -18.79 12.73 -6.79
N ASP A 74 -17.55 12.92 -6.34
CA ASP A 74 -16.43 13.29 -7.20
C ASP A 74 -15.97 12.07 -8.03
N PRO A 75 -16.03 12.14 -9.37
CA PRO A 75 -15.60 11.03 -10.23
C PRO A 75 -14.15 10.60 -10.01
N GLU A 76 -13.23 11.53 -9.74
CA GLU A 76 -11.81 11.21 -9.55
C GLU A 76 -11.59 10.49 -8.23
N ALA A 77 -12.10 11.04 -7.12
CA ALA A 77 -12.04 10.40 -5.82
C ALA A 77 -12.79 9.05 -5.80
N ARG A 78 -13.90 8.94 -6.52
CA ARG A 78 -14.61 7.67 -6.70
C ARG A 78 -13.74 6.63 -7.40
N LEU A 79 -13.14 6.96 -8.55
CA LEU A 79 -12.27 6.04 -9.29
C LEU A 79 -11.09 5.59 -8.42
N LEU A 80 -10.46 6.52 -7.70
CA LEU A 80 -9.37 6.20 -6.77
C LEU A 80 -9.83 5.25 -5.65
N ALA A 81 -11.02 5.46 -5.11
CA ALA A 81 -11.60 4.59 -4.10
C ALA A 81 -11.97 3.20 -4.68
N GLU A 82 -12.44 3.12 -5.92
CA GLU A 82 -12.68 1.86 -6.63
C GLU A 82 -11.37 1.09 -6.81
N LEU A 83 -10.30 1.74 -7.29
CA LEU A 83 -8.98 1.12 -7.45
C LEU A 83 -8.39 0.59 -6.13
N ARG A 84 -8.60 1.31 -5.01
CA ARG A 84 -8.18 0.87 -3.68
C ARG A 84 -9.00 -0.30 -3.14
N THR A 85 -10.24 -0.43 -3.61
CA THR A 85 -11.18 -1.47 -3.18
C THR A 85 -11.16 -2.68 -4.12
N HIS A 86 -10.62 -2.54 -5.34
CA HIS A 86 -10.53 -3.64 -6.31
C HIS A 86 -9.43 -4.63 -5.94
N ARG A 87 -9.85 -5.90 -5.79
CA ARG A 87 -8.91 -7.02 -5.68
C ARG A 87 -8.15 -7.10 -7.00
N PRO A 88 -6.80 -7.20 -7.00
CA PRO A 88 -6.14 -7.68 -8.20
C PRO A 88 -6.71 -9.07 -8.44
N GLU A 89 -7.39 -9.27 -9.58
CA GLU A 89 -7.78 -10.60 -10.00
C GLU A 89 -6.56 -11.50 -9.82
N ARG A 90 -6.73 -12.63 -9.13
CA ARG A 90 -5.75 -13.69 -9.26
C ARG A 90 -5.83 -14.05 -10.74
N ALA A 91 -4.97 -13.46 -11.55
CA ALA A 91 -4.64 -14.03 -12.84
C ALA A 91 -4.41 -15.51 -12.55
N ASP A 92 -5.25 -16.38 -13.10
CA ASP A 92 -5.03 -17.79 -13.02
C ASP A 92 -3.56 -17.99 -13.39
N ALA A 93 -2.78 -18.60 -12.49
CA ALA A 93 -1.35 -18.74 -12.66
C ALA A 93 -0.96 -19.57 -13.91
N ALA A 94 -1.95 -20.00 -14.70
CA ALA A 94 -1.84 -20.60 -16.02
C ALA A 94 -1.56 -19.57 -17.13
N GLU A 95 -1.95 -18.30 -16.97
CA GLU A 95 -1.58 -17.22 -17.90
C GLU A 95 -0.39 -16.44 -17.33
N ARG A 96 0.66 -17.17 -16.94
CA ARG A 96 2.00 -16.60 -16.90
C ARG A 96 2.29 -16.17 -18.33
N VAL A 97 2.11 -14.87 -18.59
CA VAL A 97 2.88 -14.13 -19.59
C VAL A 97 4.24 -14.81 -19.65
N ALA A 98 4.55 -15.41 -20.79
CA ALA A 98 5.90 -15.84 -21.07
C ALA A 98 6.75 -14.58 -20.92
N VAL A 99 7.32 -14.37 -19.73
CA VAL A 99 8.35 -13.37 -19.52
C VAL A 99 9.41 -13.83 -20.50
N PRO A 100 9.64 -13.12 -21.62
CA PRO A 100 10.72 -13.51 -22.50
C PRO A 100 11.95 -13.53 -21.62
N ALA A 101 12.72 -14.62 -21.71
CA ALA A 101 13.96 -14.74 -20.96
C ALA A 101 14.71 -13.40 -21.12
N PRO A 102 15.14 -12.77 -20.01
CA PRO A 102 15.89 -11.53 -20.11
C PRO A 102 16.99 -11.74 -21.15
N PRO A 103 17.18 -10.81 -22.10
CA PRO A 103 18.16 -11.01 -23.15
C PRO A 103 19.49 -11.36 -22.49
N GLU A 104 20.16 -12.41 -22.99
CA GLU A 104 21.50 -12.75 -22.54
C GLU A 104 22.40 -11.56 -22.84
N ILE A 105 22.58 -10.68 -21.86
CA ILE A 105 23.58 -9.61 -21.92
C ILE A 105 24.91 -10.34 -21.71
N PRO A 106 25.79 -10.42 -22.73
CA PRO A 106 27.10 -11.00 -22.54
C PRO A 106 27.79 -10.23 -21.40
N ALA A 107 28.30 -10.98 -20.41
CA ALA A 107 29.03 -10.37 -19.32
C ALA A 107 30.11 -9.45 -19.90
N PRO A 108 30.17 -8.17 -19.49
CA PRO A 108 31.20 -7.28 -20.02
C PRO A 108 32.55 -7.91 -19.70
N GLU A 109 33.45 -7.96 -20.70
CA GLU A 109 34.81 -8.42 -20.46
C GLU A 109 35.39 -7.59 -19.30
N PRO A 110 36.05 -8.20 -18.31
CA PRO A 110 36.66 -7.45 -17.23
C PRO A 110 37.79 -6.59 -17.80
N VAL A 111 37.48 -5.33 -18.11
CA VAL A 111 38.42 -4.34 -18.66
C VAL A 111 39.55 -4.04 -17.67
N VAL A 112 39.36 -4.34 -16.38
CA VAL A 112 40.33 -4.06 -15.33
C VAL A 112 40.64 -5.33 -14.53
N ARG A 113 41.89 -5.79 -14.61
CA ARG A 113 42.41 -6.85 -13.74
C ARG A 113 42.52 -6.32 -12.31
N ALA A 114 41.97 -7.04 -11.34
CA ALA A 114 42.01 -6.66 -9.92
C ALA A 114 43.45 -6.35 -9.45
N ASP A 115 44.43 -7.08 -9.97
CA ASP A 115 45.86 -6.93 -9.69
C ASP A 115 46.41 -5.54 -10.10
N ALA A 116 45.82 -4.91 -11.12
CA ALA A 116 46.18 -3.56 -11.54
C ALA A 116 45.70 -2.50 -10.55
N LEU A 117 44.58 -2.73 -9.87
CA LEU A 117 44.03 -1.82 -8.87
C LEU A 117 44.88 -1.79 -7.60
N TYR A 118 45.41 -2.94 -7.17
CA TYR A 118 46.30 -3.02 -6.00
C TYR A 118 47.58 -2.18 -6.15
N ARG A 119 48.05 -1.97 -7.39
CA ARG A 119 49.24 -1.13 -7.67
C ARG A 119 48.96 0.37 -7.60
N LEU A 120 47.69 0.78 -7.64
CA LEU A 120 47.27 2.18 -7.54
C LEU A 120 46.99 2.62 -6.09
N VAL A 121 46.92 1.67 -5.15
CA VAL A 121 46.72 1.98 -3.72
C VAL A 121 48.06 2.36 -3.11
N PRO A 122 48.25 3.61 -2.66
CA PRO A 122 49.47 3.99 -1.96
C PRO A 122 49.60 3.20 -0.65
N PRO A 123 50.83 2.86 -0.21
CA PRO A 123 51.03 2.14 1.04
C PRO A 123 50.39 2.93 2.20
N PRO A 124 49.71 2.27 3.13
CA PRO A 124 49.05 2.96 4.22
C PRO A 124 50.10 3.71 5.03
N ALA A 125 49.96 5.03 5.11
CA ALA A 125 50.82 5.86 5.94
C ALA A 125 50.71 5.40 7.40
N PRO A 126 51.84 5.27 8.14
CA PRO A 126 51.79 4.90 9.54
C PRO A 126 50.97 5.95 10.30
N ARG A 127 49.88 5.51 10.92
CA ARG A 127 49.03 6.38 11.74
C ARG A 127 49.74 6.60 13.08
N HIS A 128 50.39 7.75 13.23
CA HIS A 128 50.84 8.20 14.53
C HIS A 128 49.65 8.85 15.26
N PHE A 129 49.14 8.20 16.29
CA PHE A 129 48.11 8.78 17.14
C PHE A 129 48.81 9.50 18.28
N GLU A 130 48.76 10.84 18.27
CA GLU A 130 49.14 11.59 19.47
C GLU A 130 48.17 11.25 20.60
N ARG A 131 48.74 11.00 21.77
CA ARG A 131 47.98 10.64 22.97
C ARG A 131 47.32 11.90 23.50
N LEU A 132 46.04 12.10 23.18
CA LEU A 132 45.27 13.32 23.48
C LEU A 132 44.88 13.51 24.96
N TRP A 133 45.19 12.57 25.85
CA TRP A 133 44.88 12.69 27.28
C TRP A 133 46.14 12.56 28.16
N PRO A 134 46.47 13.61 28.94
CA PRO A 134 47.40 13.48 30.05
C PRO A 134 46.61 12.90 31.23
N HIS A 135 46.80 11.61 31.52
CA HIS A 135 46.62 11.18 32.90
C HIS A 135 47.88 11.59 33.64
N GLY A 136 47.70 12.53 34.57
CA GLY A 136 48.76 13.23 35.27
C GLY A 136 49.62 12.36 36.19
N GLY A 137 50.84 12.83 36.34
CA GLY A 137 51.62 12.85 37.57
C GLY A 137 52.15 14.26 37.74
#